data_AF-A0AAW2EJ89-F1
#
_entry.id   AF-A0AAW2EJ89-F1
#
_cell.length_a   1.000
_cell.length_b   1.000
_cell.length_c   1.000
_cell.angle_alpha   90.00
_cell.angle_beta   90.00
_cell.angle_gamma   90.00
#
_symmetry.space_group_name_H-M   'P 1'
#
loop_
_entity.id
_entity.type
_entity.pdbx_description
1 polymer ?
#
loop_
_entity_poly.entity_id
_entity_poly.type
_entity_poly.pdbx_seq_one_letter_code
_entity_poly.pdbx_strand_id
1 'polypeptide(L)'
;MTINPEKSIPAFYAGQSILLTGATGFLGKVFVEKVLRSCPDVSEIFMLMRPRKGLSVNQRLENSLDLPLYEKLRNERPESFKKLIPISGDAKEKGLGLSASDRQMLIERVTIVVHGAASVRFNNSLQFAIFTNTRSTRDVCILAQSMKNLIALVYVSTAFAHINEPLIEEKPYVPIANWQEMIDIAEKLDEHTLNIFTAKCLGYAPNTYIFSKNLSEGIIHDYSSSLPCAIIRPSIVTPALKEPIPGWLDNIYGPIGLFIGGGKGLIRVACCTKSVNQNAVPVDIVIKAILVTAWKLGLTKYAKKQIY
;
A
#
# COMPACT_ATOMS: atom_id res chain seq x y z
N MET A 1 -16.75 25.23 14.06
CA MET A 1 -15.89 24.79 15.18
C MET A 1 -14.60 24.27 14.60
N THR A 2 -13.44 24.78 15.03
CA THR A 2 -12.14 24.23 14.65
C THR A 2 -11.93 22.90 15.38
N ILE A 3 -11.95 21.79 14.63
CA ILE A 3 -11.66 20.46 15.16
C ILE A 3 -10.14 20.42 15.44
N ASN A 4 -9.74 20.16 16.70
CA ASN A 4 -8.32 20.03 17.04
C ASN A 4 -7.82 18.63 16.63
N PRO A 5 -6.90 18.50 15.66
CA PRO A 5 -6.43 17.22 15.15
C PRO A 5 -5.60 16.40 16.18
N GLU A 6 -5.10 17.02 17.24
CA GLU A 6 -4.35 16.34 18.30
C GLU A 6 -5.25 15.57 19.27
N LYS A 7 -6.56 15.90 19.32
CA LYS A 7 -7.48 15.31 20.31
C LYS A 7 -7.80 13.85 20.03
N SER A 8 -7.84 13.43 18.76
CA SER A 8 -8.18 12.06 18.39
C SER A 8 -7.85 11.76 16.93
N ILE A 9 -7.73 10.47 16.58
CA ILE A 9 -7.54 10.02 15.19
C ILE A 9 -8.69 10.51 14.28
N PRO A 10 -10.00 10.37 14.64
CA PRO A 10 -11.07 10.91 13.80
C PRO A 10 -10.98 12.43 13.59
N ALA A 11 -10.58 13.17 14.63
CA ALA A 11 -10.40 14.62 14.54
C ALA A 11 -9.29 15.02 13.55
N PHE A 12 -8.20 14.24 13.48
CA PHE A 12 -7.13 14.45 12.50
C PHE A 12 -7.60 14.22 11.06
N TYR A 13 -8.38 13.16 10.83
CA TYR A 13 -8.89 12.80 9.50
C TYR A 13 -10.06 13.67 9.04
N ALA A 14 -10.68 14.46 9.93
CA ALA A 14 -11.77 15.36 9.59
C ALA A 14 -11.31 16.40 8.54
N GLY A 15 -12.02 16.48 7.42
CA GLY A 15 -11.70 17.38 6.31
C GLY A 15 -10.48 16.97 5.47
N GLN A 16 -9.81 15.85 5.77
CA GLN A 16 -8.66 15.38 4.99
C GLN A 16 -9.11 14.69 3.70
N SER A 17 -8.25 14.77 2.67
CA SER A 17 -8.43 14.07 1.41
C SER A 17 -7.29 13.06 1.20
N ILE A 18 -7.64 11.80 1.03
CA ILE A 18 -6.68 10.69 1.01
C ILE A 18 -6.47 10.18 -0.41
N LEU A 19 -5.24 10.06 -0.89
CA LEU A 19 -4.90 9.23 -2.05
C LEU A 19 -4.53 7.83 -1.57
N LEU A 20 -5.32 6.82 -1.96
CA LEU A 20 -5.06 5.41 -1.70
C LEU A 20 -4.70 4.69 -2.99
N THR A 21 -3.49 4.15 -3.04
CA THR A 21 -3.11 3.17 -4.07
C THR A 21 -3.31 1.75 -3.55
N GLY A 22 -3.73 0.83 -4.42
CA GLY A 22 -4.04 -0.54 -4.02
C GLY A 22 -5.41 -0.68 -3.34
N ALA A 23 -6.33 0.28 -3.56
CA ALA A 23 -7.66 0.33 -2.95
C ALA A 23 -8.48 -0.95 -3.17
N THR A 24 -8.31 -1.63 -4.31
CA THR A 24 -9.02 -2.88 -4.62
C THR A 24 -8.38 -4.13 -4.07
N GLY A 25 -7.24 -4.02 -3.38
CA GLY A 25 -6.56 -5.14 -2.71
C GLY A 25 -7.09 -5.36 -1.29
N PHE A 26 -6.61 -6.42 -0.64
CA PHE A 26 -7.05 -6.84 0.68
C PHE A 26 -6.97 -5.72 1.72
N LEU A 27 -5.77 -5.14 1.92
CA LEU A 27 -5.55 -4.04 2.86
C LEU A 27 -6.35 -2.80 2.45
N GLY A 28 -6.39 -2.48 1.15
CA GLY A 28 -7.06 -1.29 0.63
C GLY A 28 -8.56 -1.26 0.96
N LYS A 29 -9.25 -2.39 0.78
CA LYS A 29 -10.68 -2.49 1.11
C LYS A 29 -10.95 -2.33 2.60
N VAL A 30 -10.15 -2.99 3.45
CA VAL A 30 -10.28 -2.88 4.91
C VAL A 30 -9.92 -1.46 5.39
N PHE A 31 -8.95 -0.80 4.76
CA PHE A 31 -8.61 0.59 5.01
C PHE A 31 -9.79 1.52 4.71
N VAL A 32 -10.40 1.39 3.53
CA VAL A 32 -11.56 2.20 3.13
C VAL A 32 -12.72 2.02 4.10
N GLU A 33 -13.08 0.76 4.42
CA GLU A 33 -14.12 0.47 5.42
C GLU A 33 -13.81 1.15 6.77
N LYS A 34 -12.59 0.97 7.27
CA LYS A 34 -12.20 1.47 8.59
C LYS A 34 -12.25 2.99 8.66
N VAL A 35 -11.79 3.69 7.61
CA VAL A 35 -11.84 5.15 7.51
C VAL A 35 -13.28 5.64 7.47
N LEU A 36 -14.14 5.10 6.57
CA LEU A 36 -15.53 5.53 6.47
C LEU A 36 -16.32 5.28 7.77
N ARG A 37 -16.03 4.18 8.48
CA ARG A 37 -16.70 3.86 9.74
C ARG A 37 -16.20 4.67 10.92
N SER A 38 -14.88 4.83 11.05
CA SER A 38 -14.24 5.38 12.27
C SER A 38 -13.87 6.85 12.15
N CYS A 39 -13.67 7.37 10.94
CA CYS A 39 -13.34 8.76 10.63
C CYS A 39 -14.39 9.33 9.67
N PRO A 40 -15.67 9.41 10.09
CA PRO A 40 -16.77 9.73 9.19
C PRO A 40 -16.62 11.12 8.57
N ASP A 41 -15.90 12.06 9.19
CA ASP A 41 -15.72 13.43 8.69
C ASP A 41 -14.57 13.58 7.68
N VAL A 42 -13.97 12.48 7.22
CA VAL A 42 -13.06 12.53 6.06
C VAL A 42 -13.77 13.17 4.87
N SER A 43 -13.05 14.02 4.12
CA SER A 43 -13.62 14.71 2.97
C SER A 43 -13.83 13.72 1.81
N GLU A 44 -12.75 13.09 1.39
CA GLU A 44 -12.76 12.14 0.27
C GLU A 44 -11.59 11.15 0.30
N ILE A 45 -11.77 10.03 -0.39
CA ILE A 45 -10.75 9.02 -0.63
C ILE A 45 -10.65 8.82 -2.13
N PHE A 46 -9.59 9.36 -2.72
CA PHE A 46 -9.19 9.11 -4.09
C PHE A 46 -8.58 7.72 -4.19
N MET A 47 -9.16 6.85 -5.02
CA MET A 47 -8.72 5.48 -5.17
C MET A 47 -8.10 5.27 -6.54
N LEU A 48 -6.78 5.09 -6.60
CA LEU A 48 -6.11 4.74 -7.85
C LEU A 48 -6.50 3.31 -8.26
N MET A 49 -7.24 3.19 -9.36
CA MET A 49 -7.83 1.95 -9.82
C MET A 49 -7.49 1.71 -11.29
N ARG A 50 -6.93 0.53 -11.57
CA ARG A 50 -6.63 0.10 -12.94
C ARG A 50 -7.92 -0.20 -13.72
N PRO A 51 -8.13 0.28 -14.95
CA PRO A 51 -9.25 -0.18 -15.76
C PRO A 51 -9.18 -1.70 -16.02
N ARG A 52 -10.32 -2.33 -16.27
CA ARG A 52 -10.37 -3.73 -16.75
C ARG A 52 -11.14 -3.78 -18.05
N LYS A 53 -10.84 -4.76 -18.91
CA LYS A 53 -11.55 -4.94 -20.19
C LYS A 53 -13.06 -5.02 -19.93
N GLY A 54 -13.81 -4.08 -20.51
CA GLY A 54 -15.27 -3.99 -20.39
C GLY A 54 -15.82 -3.43 -19.08
N LEU A 55 -14.99 -2.93 -18.15
CA LEU A 55 -15.44 -2.35 -16.89
C LEU A 55 -14.74 -1.03 -16.57
N SER A 56 -15.52 0.04 -16.40
CA SER A 56 -15.02 1.34 -15.93
C SER A 56 -14.58 1.28 -14.46
N VAL A 57 -13.77 2.22 -14.01
CA VAL A 57 -13.35 2.29 -12.60
C VAL A 57 -14.53 2.54 -11.66
N ASN A 58 -15.57 3.26 -12.11
CA ASN A 58 -16.81 3.46 -11.37
C ASN A 58 -17.55 2.13 -11.16
N GLN A 59 -17.77 1.35 -12.23
CA GLN A 59 -18.39 0.03 -12.12
C GLN A 59 -17.58 -0.93 -11.24
N ARG A 60 -16.24 -0.86 -11.33
CA ARG A 60 -15.36 -1.65 -10.45
C ARG A 60 -15.49 -1.25 -8.98
N LEU A 61 -15.72 0.02 -8.71
CA LEU A 61 -15.96 0.52 -7.35
C LEU A 61 -17.30 0.00 -6.85
N GLU A 62 -18.38 0.20 -7.60
CA GLU A 62 -19.74 -0.28 -7.27
C GLU A 62 -19.72 -1.78 -6.92
N ASN A 63 -19.16 -2.63 -7.79
CA ASN A 63 -19.03 -4.06 -7.52
C ASN A 63 -18.20 -4.39 -6.26
N SER A 64 -17.23 -3.54 -5.92
CA SER A 64 -16.44 -3.72 -4.70
C SER A 64 -17.23 -3.34 -3.45
N LEU A 65 -18.16 -2.38 -3.57
CA LEU A 65 -19.04 -1.93 -2.49
C LEU A 65 -20.14 -2.93 -2.17
N ASP A 66 -20.38 -3.96 -2.99
CA ASP A 66 -21.33 -5.05 -2.70
C ASP A 66 -20.78 -6.12 -1.75
N LEU A 67 -19.46 -6.12 -1.50
CA LEU A 67 -18.83 -7.12 -0.63
C LEU A 67 -19.43 -7.09 0.79
N PRO A 68 -19.55 -8.25 1.48
CA PRO A 68 -20.03 -8.31 2.86
C PRO A 68 -19.27 -7.39 3.82
N LEU A 69 -17.99 -7.13 3.52
CA LEU A 69 -17.15 -6.14 4.21
C LEU A 69 -17.85 -4.79 4.45
N TYR A 70 -18.62 -4.32 3.47
CA TYR A 70 -19.27 -3.01 3.50
C TYR A 70 -20.75 -3.07 3.92
N GLU A 71 -21.28 -4.24 4.28
CA GLU A 71 -22.70 -4.42 4.60
C GLU A 71 -23.17 -3.49 5.72
N LYS A 72 -22.39 -3.42 6.81
CA LYS A 72 -22.67 -2.51 7.93
C LYS A 72 -22.73 -1.04 7.48
N LEU A 73 -21.77 -0.61 6.66
CA LEU A 73 -21.74 0.76 6.14
C LEU A 73 -22.89 1.03 5.17
N ARG A 74 -23.27 0.06 4.31
CA ARG A 74 -24.45 0.16 3.44
C ARG A 74 -25.73 0.34 4.25
N ASN A 75 -25.88 -0.37 5.37
CA ASN A 75 -27.08 -0.31 6.19
C ASN A 75 -27.13 0.94 7.09
N GLU A 76 -26.00 1.35 7.67
CA GLU A 76 -25.97 2.43 8.66
C GLU A 76 -25.66 3.81 8.05
N ARG A 77 -24.81 3.87 7.01
CA ARG A 77 -24.25 5.12 6.46
C ARG A 77 -23.97 5.03 4.94
N PRO A 78 -24.97 4.74 4.09
CA PRO A 78 -24.74 4.58 2.65
C PRO A 78 -24.17 5.84 1.98
N GLU A 79 -24.51 7.02 2.50
CA GLU A 79 -23.99 8.32 2.06
C GLU A 79 -22.47 8.44 2.16
N SER A 80 -21.82 7.65 3.03
CA SER A 80 -20.37 7.65 3.17
C SER A 80 -19.64 7.21 1.89
N PHE A 81 -20.27 6.43 1.01
CA PHE A 81 -19.67 5.99 -0.25
C PHE A 81 -19.52 7.12 -1.27
N LYS A 82 -20.28 8.22 -1.16
CA LYS A 82 -20.12 9.41 -2.02
C LYS A 82 -18.75 10.08 -1.87
N LYS A 83 -18.03 9.75 -0.79
CA LYS A 83 -16.66 10.22 -0.50
C LYS A 83 -15.60 9.44 -1.28
N LEU A 84 -15.97 8.34 -1.92
CA LEU A 84 -15.04 7.49 -2.66
C LEU A 84 -14.96 7.97 -4.11
N ILE A 85 -13.80 8.46 -4.51
CA ILE A 85 -13.56 9.02 -5.84
C ILE A 85 -12.62 8.07 -6.60
N PRO A 86 -13.13 7.22 -7.51
CA PRO A 86 -12.28 6.32 -8.27
C PRO A 86 -11.49 7.11 -9.33
N ILE A 87 -10.17 6.95 -9.33
CA ILE A 87 -9.24 7.57 -10.28
C ILE A 87 -8.68 6.49 -11.19
N SER A 88 -8.85 6.67 -12.50
CA SER A 88 -8.28 5.76 -13.48
C SER A 88 -6.78 5.92 -13.54
N GLY A 89 -6.05 4.82 -13.32
CA GLY A 89 -4.60 4.79 -13.46
C GLY A 89 -4.03 3.41 -13.17
N ASP A 90 -2.80 3.17 -13.61
CA ASP A 90 -2.08 1.92 -13.40
C ASP A 90 -0.69 2.23 -12.83
N ALA A 91 -0.40 1.64 -11.67
CA ALA A 91 0.90 1.75 -11.02
C ALA A 91 2.05 1.24 -11.93
N LYS A 92 1.75 0.32 -12.85
CA LYS A 92 2.74 -0.14 -13.84
C LYS A 92 3.04 0.93 -14.88
N GLU A 93 2.19 1.94 -15.12
CA GLU A 93 2.43 2.96 -16.14
C GLU A 93 3.26 4.13 -15.58
N LYS A 94 3.99 4.83 -16.45
CA LYS A 94 4.75 6.03 -16.06
C LYS A 94 3.78 7.09 -15.53
N GLY A 95 4.15 7.76 -14.44
CA GLY A 95 3.28 8.77 -13.83
C GLY A 95 1.95 8.20 -13.33
N LEU A 96 1.92 6.91 -13.00
CA LEU A 96 0.75 6.16 -12.53
C LEU A 96 -0.39 6.07 -13.56
N GLY A 97 -0.13 6.40 -14.84
CA GLY A 97 -1.13 6.41 -15.90
C GLY A 97 -2.26 7.44 -15.70
N LEU A 98 -1.98 8.50 -14.93
CA LEU A 98 -2.96 9.55 -14.63
C LEU A 98 -3.20 10.47 -15.83
N SER A 99 -4.45 10.89 -16.00
CA SER A 99 -4.76 12.03 -16.87
C SER A 99 -4.20 13.33 -16.29
N ALA A 100 -4.00 14.35 -17.14
CA ALA A 100 -3.54 15.66 -16.67
C ALA A 100 -4.53 16.30 -15.67
N SER A 101 -5.84 16.13 -15.90
CA SER A 101 -6.90 16.63 -15.02
C SER A 101 -6.91 15.92 -13.67
N ASP A 102 -6.80 14.59 -13.65
CA ASP A 102 -6.74 13.83 -12.39
C ASP A 102 -5.48 14.16 -11.62
N ARG A 103 -4.33 14.26 -12.31
CA ARG A 103 -3.07 14.66 -11.69
C ARG A 103 -3.19 16.03 -11.02
N GLN A 104 -3.79 17.01 -11.69
CA GLN A 104 -3.99 18.34 -11.11
C GLN A 104 -4.94 18.29 -9.91
N MET A 105 -6.05 17.56 -10.02
CA MET A 105 -7.01 17.41 -8.92
C MET A 105 -6.33 16.82 -7.67
N LEU A 106 -5.50 15.77 -7.84
CA LEU A 106 -4.77 15.16 -6.74
C LEU A 106 -3.75 16.13 -6.11
N ILE A 107 -3.03 16.91 -6.93
CA ILE A 107 -2.07 17.92 -6.49
C ILE A 107 -2.74 18.99 -5.60
N GLU A 108 -3.93 19.43 -5.97
CA GLU A 108 -4.66 20.49 -5.26
C GLU A 108 -5.27 20.01 -3.94
N ARG A 109 -5.82 18.79 -3.93
CA ARG A 109 -6.74 18.36 -2.88
C ARG A 109 -6.13 17.39 -1.88
N VAL A 110 -5.20 16.52 -2.28
CA VAL A 110 -4.70 15.45 -1.42
C VAL A 110 -3.84 16.01 -0.28
N THR A 111 -4.14 15.55 0.93
CA THR A 111 -3.39 15.87 2.14
C THR A 111 -2.68 14.65 2.73
N ILE A 112 -3.18 13.44 2.46
CA ILE A 112 -2.61 12.18 2.95
C ILE A 112 -2.45 11.21 1.79
N VAL A 113 -1.27 10.62 1.64
CA VAL A 113 -1.01 9.52 0.71
C VAL A 113 -0.83 8.22 1.48
N VAL A 114 -1.58 7.19 1.12
CA VAL A 114 -1.35 5.81 1.57
C VAL A 114 -0.97 4.96 0.37
N HIS A 115 0.32 4.64 0.28
CA HIS A 115 0.87 3.85 -0.81
C HIS A 115 0.96 2.37 -0.43
N GLY A 116 -0.08 1.61 -0.77
CA GLY A 116 -0.17 0.16 -0.57
C GLY A 116 -0.26 -0.66 -1.85
N ALA A 117 -0.23 -0.03 -3.03
CA ALA A 117 -0.18 -0.77 -4.30
C ALA A 117 1.12 -1.56 -4.41
N ALA A 118 1.00 -2.88 -4.45
CA ALA A 118 2.07 -3.78 -4.84
C ALA A 118 1.49 -5.07 -5.39
N SER A 119 2.24 -5.74 -6.26
CA SER A 119 1.94 -7.12 -6.61
C SER A 119 2.60 -8.06 -5.61
N VAL A 120 1.76 -8.79 -4.87
CA VAL A 120 2.18 -9.78 -3.87
C VAL A 120 2.36 -11.19 -4.44
N ARG A 121 2.38 -11.31 -5.78
CA ARG A 121 2.69 -12.58 -6.44
C ARG A 121 4.20 -12.76 -6.50
N PHE A 122 4.71 -13.85 -5.93
CA PHE A 122 6.15 -14.10 -5.81
C PHE A 122 6.81 -14.62 -7.10
N ASN A 123 6.01 -14.92 -8.13
CA ASN A 123 6.46 -15.47 -9.41
C ASN A 123 6.32 -14.48 -10.58
N ASN A 124 6.14 -13.17 -10.31
CA ASN A 124 6.17 -12.19 -11.40
C ASN A 124 7.59 -12.03 -11.94
N SER A 125 7.70 -11.67 -13.22
CA SER A 125 8.99 -11.25 -13.81
C SER A 125 9.57 -10.04 -13.06
N LEU A 126 10.90 -9.93 -13.10
CA LEU A 126 11.61 -8.81 -12.47
C LEU A 126 11.11 -7.46 -13.00
N GLN A 127 10.93 -7.34 -14.31
CA GLN A 127 10.42 -6.12 -14.94
C GLN A 127 9.05 -5.72 -14.37
N PHE A 128 8.14 -6.69 -14.26
CA PHE A 128 6.82 -6.44 -13.69
C PHE A 128 6.89 -5.97 -12.23
N ALA A 129 7.75 -6.61 -11.41
CA ALA A 129 7.95 -6.21 -10.01
C ALA A 129 8.56 -4.82 -9.88
N ILE A 130 9.57 -4.49 -10.69
CA ILE A 130 10.20 -3.16 -10.72
C ILE A 130 9.17 -2.09 -11.13
N PHE A 131 8.40 -2.29 -12.20
CA PHE A 131 7.42 -1.29 -12.62
C PHE A 131 6.28 -1.13 -11.62
N THR A 132 5.72 -2.24 -11.14
CA THR A 132 4.51 -2.19 -10.28
C THR A 132 4.82 -1.74 -8.86
N ASN A 133 5.99 -2.05 -8.33
CA ASN A 133 6.33 -1.77 -6.94
C ASN A 133 7.39 -0.66 -6.84
N THR A 134 8.54 -0.79 -7.51
CA THR A 134 9.66 0.15 -7.33
C THR A 134 9.43 1.48 -8.05
N ARG A 135 9.20 1.45 -9.36
CA ARG A 135 8.93 2.66 -10.15
C ARG A 135 7.67 3.37 -9.71
N SER A 136 6.61 2.63 -9.42
CA SER A 136 5.37 3.22 -8.93
C SER A 136 5.57 3.96 -7.61
N THR A 137 6.41 3.45 -6.68
CA THR A 137 6.78 4.16 -5.46
C THR A 137 7.49 5.47 -5.76
N ARG A 138 8.44 5.49 -6.71
CA ARG A 138 9.09 6.74 -7.17
C ARG A 138 8.05 7.71 -7.75
N ASP A 139 7.18 7.24 -8.63
CA ASP A 139 6.18 8.08 -9.30
C ASP A 139 5.15 8.65 -8.30
N VAL A 140 4.79 7.89 -7.26
CA VAL A 140 3.99 8.39 -6.12
C VAL A 140 4.75 9.49 -5.36
N CYS A 141 6.06 9.32 -5.11
CA CYS A 141 6.85 10.34 -4.42
C CYS A 141 6.97 11.63 -5.24
N ILE A 142 7.16 11.52 -6.56
CA ILE A 142 7.18 12.67 -7.49
C ILE A 142 5.83 13.40 -7.49
N LEU A 143 4.71 12.65 -7.51
CA LEU A 143 3.38 13.24 -7.39
C LEU A 143 3.20 13.95 -6.05
N ALA A 144 3.62 13.30 -4.97
CA ALA A 144 3.52 13.80 -3.59
C ALA A 144 4.32 15.10 -3.38
N GLN A 145 5.50 15.24 -3.99
CA GLN A 145 6.28 16.49 -3.96
C GLN A 145 5.55 17.67 -4.61
N SER A 146 4.64 17.39 -5.54
CA SER A 146 3.83 18.40 -6.20
C SER A 146 2.57 18.78 -5.40
N MET A 147 2.17 17.99 -4.39
CA MET A 147 0.94 18.23 -3.63
C MET A 147 1.07 19.43 -2.70
N LYS A 148 0.09 20.34 -2.74
CA LYS A 148 0.16 21.63 -2.02
C LYS A 148 0.00 21.49 -0.50
N ASN A 149 -0.80 20.52 -0.07
CA ASN A 149 -1.26 20.40 1.32
C ASN A 149 -0.88 19.06 1.95
N LEU A 150 0.13 18.38 1.42
CA LEU A 150 0.54 17.06 1.91
C LEU A 150 1.12 17.15 3.32
N ILE A 151 0.53 16.41 4.24
CA ILE A 151 0.96 16.31 5.65
C ILE A 151 1.47 14.91 6.01
N ALA A 152 1.14 13.88 5.22
CA ALA A 152 1.60 12.52 5.49
C ALA A 152 1.64 11.65 4.22
N LEU A 153 2.74 10.91 4.03
CA LEU A 153 2.88 9.82 3.06
C LEU A 153 3.25 8.54 3.80
N VAL A 154 2.33 7.59 3.87
CA VAL A 154 2.57 6.28 4.49
C VAL A 154 2.79 5.24 3.40
N TYR A 155 4.00 4.66 3.36
CA TYR A 155 4.35 3.55 2.49
C TYR A 155 4.18 2.21 3.21
N VAL A 156 3.43 1.30 2.61
CA VAL A 156 3.25 -0.07 3.12
C VAL A 156 4.30 -0.99 2.46
N SER A 157 5.35 -1.28 3.20
CA SER A 157 6.41 -2.22 2.85
C SER A 157 6.11 -3.62 3.40
N THR A 158 7.12 -4.35 3.89
CA THR A 158 7.00 -5.66 4.52
C THR A 158 8.15 -5.91 5.49
N ALA A 159 7.90 -6.67 6.56
CA ALA A 159 8.93 -7.09 7.53
C ALA A 159 10.06 -7.91 6.88
N PHE A 160 9.84 -8.42 5.68
CA PHE A 160 10.78 -9.26 4.93
C PHE A 160 11.60 -8.48 3.90
N ALA A 161 11.56 -7.14 3.90
CA ALA A 161 12.26 -6.33 2.89
C ALA A 161 13.78 -6.37 3.02
N HIS A 162 14.31 -6.67 4.21
CA HIS A 162 15.76 -6.65 4.50
C HIS A 162 16.22 -8.00 5.06
N ILE A 163 16.13 -9.06 4.25
CA ILE A 163 16.40 -10.44 4.71
C ILE A 163 17.85 -10.71 5.15
N ASN A 164 18.80 -9.85 4.79
CA ASN A 164 20.20 -9.99 5.15
C ASN A 164 20.50 -9.47 6.58
N GLU A 165 19.52 -8.81 7.19
CA GLU A 165 19.62 -8.29 8.55
C GLU A 165 19.07 -9.33 9.53
N PRO A 166 19.87 -9.78 10.52
CA PRO A 166 19.43 -10.78 11.48
C PRO A 166 18.35 -10.24 12.43
N LEU A 167 18.33 -8.93 12.66
CA LEU A 167 17.34 -8.23 13.48
C LEU A 167 16.91 -6.94 12.76
N ILE A 168 15.61 -6.82 12.51
CA ILE A 168 15.01 -5.63 11.91
C ILE A 168 14.59 -4.65 13.01
N GLU A 169 15.28 -3.52 13.08
CA GLU A 169 14.97 -2.36 13.90
C GLU A 169 14.13 -1.33 13.11
N GLU A 170 13.53 -0.37 13.82
CA GLU A 170 12.75 0.73 13.22
C GLU A 170 13.66 1.85 12.69
N LYS A 171 14.59 1.49 11.79
CA LYS A 171 15.53 2.41 11.15
C LYS A 171 15.51 2.28 9.62
N PRO A 172 16.02 3.28 8.88
CA PRO A 172 16.29 3.13 7.45
C PRO A 172 17.45 2.15 7.23
N TYR A 173 17.40 1.44 6.11
CA TYR A 173 18.40 0.47 5.68
C TYR A 173 18.84 0.80 4.26
N VAL A 174 20.11 0.54 3.95
CA VAL A 174 20.63 0.69 2.60
C VAL A 174 20.04 -0.41 1.72
N PRO A 175 19.40 -0.08 0.58
CA PRO A 175 18.90 -1.09 -0.34
C PRO A 175 20.02 -1.97 -0.90
N ILE A 176 19.66 -3.20 -1.26
CA ILE A 176 20.55 -4.21 -1.84
C ILE A 176 21.15 -3.75 -3.18
N ALA A 177 20.46 -2.88 -3.90
CA ALA A 177 20.93 -2.30 -5.16
C ALA A 177 20.44 -0.85 -5.33
N ASN A 178 21.08 -0.11 -6.23
CA ASN A 178 20.67 1.25 -6.57
C ASN A 178 19.30 1.22 -7.30
N TRP A 179 18.28 1.86 -6.72
CA TRP A 179 16.92 1.79 -7.26
C TRP A 179 16.78 2.58 -8.57
N GLN A 180 17.53 3.66 -8.78
CA GLN A 180 17.53 4.43 -10.02
C GLN A 180 18.03 3.59 -11.19
N GLU A 181 19.18 2.92 -11.01
CA GLU A 181 19.78 2.03 -12.00
C GLU A 181 18.86 0.85 -12.30
N MET A 182 18.25 0.23 -11.28
CA MET A 182 17.33 -0.89 -11.49
C MET A 182 16.08 -0.48 -12.27
N ILE A 183 15.55 0.73 -12.07
CA ILE A 183 14.45 1.25 -12.90
C ILE A 183 14.94 1.49 -14.33
N ASP A 184 16.10 2.12 -14.51
CA ASP A 184 16.65 2.43 -15.84
C ASP A 184 16.92 1.15 -16.65
N ILE A 185 17.51 0.14 -16.02
CA ILE A 185 17.72 -1.19 -16.58
C ILE A 185 16.39 -1.82 -17.00
N ALA A 186 15.38 -1.80 -16.12
CA ALA A 186 14.07 -2.38 -16.41
C ALA A 186 13.32 -1.67 -17.56
N GLU A 187 13.56 -0.37 -17.76
CA GLU A 187 12.97 0.43 -18.84
C GLU A 187 13.68 0.26 -20.18
N LYS A 188 15.00 0.01 -20.18
CA LYS A 188 15.83 -0.07 -21.40
C LYS A 188 15.97 -1.47 -21.97
N LEU A 189 16.03 -2.49 -21.11
CA LEU A 189 16.26 -3.87 -21.54
C LEU A 189 14.94 -4.57 -21.87
N ASP A 190 15.00 -5.48 -22.84
CA ASP A 190 13.88 -6.36 -23.16
C ASP A 190 13.65 -7.40 -22.04
N GLU A 191 12.44 -7.98 -22.02
CA GLU A 191 12.05 -8.92 -20.96
C GLU A 191 12.91 -10.19 -20.95
N HIS A 192 13.38 -10.67 -22.10
CA HIS A 192 14.24 -11.86 -22.16
C HIS A 192 15.58 -11.60 -21.48
N THR A 193 16.23 -10.47 -21.79
CA THR A 193 17.48 -10.06 -21.14
C THR A 193 17.27 -9.84 -19.64
N LEU A 194 16.19 -9.17 -19.22
CA LEU A 194 15.87 -8.97 -17.80
C LEU A 194 15.61 -10.27 -17.03
N ASN A 195 15.05 -11.29 -17.67
CA ASN A 195 14.85 -12.60 -17.07
C ASN A 195 16.19 -13.29 -16.77
N ILE A 196 17.22 -13.08 -17.59
CA ILE A 196 18.60 -13.54 -17.28
C ILE A 196 19.15 -12.78 -16.08
N PHE A 197 18.99 -11.46 -16.03
CA PHE A 197 19.40 -10.64 -14.87
C PHE A 197 18.65 -10.97 -13.58
N THR A 198 17.47 -11.58 -13.68
CA THR A 198 16.67 -11.98 -12.52
C THR A 198 17.45 -12.93 -11.62
N ALA A 199 18.21 -13.88 -12.17
CA ALA A 199 19.04 -14.79 -11.39
C ALA A 199 20.06 -14.04 -10.51
N LYS A 200 20.68 -12.96 -11.04
CA LYS A 200 21.62 -12.12 -10.28
C LYS A 200 20.92 -11.36 -9.16
N CYS A 201 19.73 -10.81 -9.42
CA CYS A 201 18.95 -10.09 -8.41
C CYS A 201 18.45 -11.03 -7.29
N LEU A 202 18.01 -12.23 -7.67
CA LEU A 202 17.53 -13.25 -6.73
C LEU A 202 18.67 -13.95 -5.96
N GLY A 203 19.93 -13.74 -6.35
CA GLY A 203 21.07 -14.10 -5.50
C GLY A 203 21.08 -13.36 -4.15
N TYR A 204 20.41 -12.21 -4.07
CA TYR A 204 20.36 -11.37 -2.87
C TYR A 204 18.97 -11.31 -2.21
N ALA A 205 17.94 -11.86 -2.84
CA ALA A 205 16.56 -11.82 -2.35
C ALA A 205 15.80 -13.08 -2.76
N PRO A 206 14.86 -13.60 -1.93
CA PRO A 206 14.24 -14.90 -2.18
C PRO A 206 13.28 -14.90 -3.38
N ASN A 207 12.80 -13.71 -3.77
CA ASN A 207 11.85 -13.51 -4.86
C ASN A 207 11.83 -12.04 -5.29
N THR A 208 11.20 -11.78 -6.44
CA THR A 208 11.12 -10.43 -7.04
C THR A 208 10.29 -9.45 -6.21
N TYR A 209 9.35 -9.95 -5.40
CA TYR A 209 8.57 -9.11 -4.49
C TYR A 209 9.45 -8.49 -3.39
N ILE A 210 10.21 -9.32 -2.66
CA ILE A 210 11.11 -8.85 -1.60
C ILE A 210 12.16 -7.90 -2.17
N PHE A 211 12.76 -8.26 -3.31
CA PHE A 211 13.71 -7.40 -4.00
C PHE A 211 13.12 -6.02 -4.32
N SER A 212 11.93 -5.98 -4.92
CA SER A 212 11.28 -4.72 -5.27
C SER A 212 10.87 -3.87 -4.05
N LYS A 213 10.46 -4.49 -2.94
CA LYS A 213 10.12 -3.80 -1.68
C LYS A 213 11.36 -3.21 -1.02
N ASN A 214 12.48 -3.93 -1.04
CA ASN A 214 13.76 -3.43 -0.59
C ASN A 214 14.15 -2.13 -1.32
N LEU A 215 14.07 -2.14 -2.66
CA LEU A 215 14.35 -0.95 -3.48
C LEU A 215 13.36 0.20 -3.21
N SER A 216 12.07 -0.10 -3.04
CA SER A 216 11.06 0.91 -2.73
C SER A 216 11.30 1.60 -1.39
N GLU A 217 11.84 0.91 -0.37
CA GLU A 217 12.22 1.56 0.89
C GLU A 217 13.35 2.56 0.70
N GLY A 218 14.30 2.27 -0.19
CA GLY A 218 15.35 3.21 -0.61
C GLY A 218 14.77 4.50 -1.20
N ILE A 219 13.77 4.37 -2.07
CA ILE A 219 13.07 5.53 -2.64
C ILE A 219 12.42 6.36 -1.53
N ILE A 220 11.66 5.73 -0.61
CA ILE A 220 11.01 6.47 0.48
C ILE A 220 12.04 7.16 1.37
N HIS A 221 13.18 6.51 1.63
CA HIS A 221 14.27 7.08 2.40
C HIS A 221 14.88 8.32 1.71
N ASP A 222 15.21 8.24 0.43
CA ASP A 222 15.79 9.37 -0.32
C ASP A 222 14.84 10.59 -0.34
N TYR A 223 13.54 10.33 -0.53
CA TYR A 223 12.52 11.38 -0.56
C TYR A 223 12.12 11.90 0.83
N SER A 224 12.50 11.21 1.92
CA SER A 224 12.20 11.63 3.31
C SER A 224 12.80 12.98 3.69
N SER A 225 13.81 13.43 2.94
CA SER A 225 14.43 14.76 3.07
C SER A 225 13.52 15.90 2.59
N SER A 226 12.51 15.61 1.75
CA SER A 226 11.57 16.59 1.18
C SER A 226 10.08 16.31 1.42
N LEU A 227 9.73 15.08 1.85
CA LEU A 227 8.36 14.65 2.12
C LEU A 227 8.17 14.18 3.58
N PRO A 228 7.00 14.45 4.20
CA PRO A 228 6.62 13.84 5.46
C PRO A 228 6.25 12.38 5.22
N CYS A 229 7.23 11.47 5.22
CA CYS A 229 7.01 10.07 4.91
C CYS A 229 7.28 9.12 6.09
N ALA A 230 6.62 7.97 6.08
CA ALA A 230 6.86 6.86 7.01
C ALA A 230 6.73 5.52 6.29
N ILE A 231 7.51 4.53 6.72
CA ILE A 231 7.45 3.15 6.22
C ILE A 231 6.80 2.27 7.29
N ILE A 232 5.81 1.47 6.89
CA ILE A 232 5.23 0.43 7.74
C ILE A 232 5.62 -0.93 7.15
N ARG A 233 6.17 -1.81 7.99
CA ARG A 233 6.66 -3.14 7.59
C ARG A 233 5.79 -4.24 8.20
N PRO A 234 4.56 -4.49 7.70
CA PRO A 234 3.75 -5.61 8.19
C PRO A 234 4.44 -6.94 7.90
N SER A 235 4.27 -7.92 8.80
CA SER A 235 4.60 -9.33 8.54
C SER A 235 3.51 -9.98 7.69
N ILE A 236 3.35 -11.30 7.77
CA ILE A 236 2.32 -11.99 6.99
C ILE A 236 0.94 -11.51 7.44
N VAL A 237 0.22 -10.82 6.55
CA VAL A 237 -1.10 -10.28 6.89
C VAL A 237 -2.14 -11.40 6.86
N THR A 238 -2.83 -11.60 7.98
CA THR A 238 -3.85 -12.63 8.19
C THR A 238 -5.26 -12.03 8.20
N PRO A 239 -6.33 -12.86 8.19
CA PRO A 239 -7.70 -12.39 8.28
C PRO A 239 -7.92 -11.49 9.49
N ALA A 240 -8.96 -10.66 9.42
CA ALA A 240 -9.28 -9.73 10.50
C ALA A 240 -9.47 -10.44 11.83
N LEU A 241 -8.85 -9.95 12.89
CA LEU A 241 -9.02 -10.49 14.23
C LEU A 241 -10.41 -10.13 14.77
N LYS A 242 -10.80 -8.86 14.63
CA LYS A 242 -12.05 -8.35 15.18
C LYS A 242 -12.87 -7.53 14.18
N GLU A 243 -12.24 -6.62 13.44
CA GLU A 243 -12.97 -5.63 12.65
C GLU A 243 -12.64 -5.67 11.15
N PRO A 244 -13.59 -5.32 10.27
CA PRO A 244 -15.01 -5.09 10.58
C PRO A 244 -15.81 -6.39 10.78
N ILE A 245 -15.30 -7.52 10.29
CA ILE A 245 -15.90 -8.84 10.46
C ILE A 245 -14.76 -9.80 10.86
N PRO A 246 -14.85 -10.50 12.01
CA PRO A 246 -13.86 -11.50 12.39
C PRO A 246 -13.66 -12.55 11.29
N GLY A 247 -12.41 -12.86 10.95
CA GLY A 247 -12.07 -13.79 9.88
C GLY A 247 -12.21 -13.23 8.46
N TRP A 248 -12.49 -11.94 8.28
CA TRP A 248 -12.61 -11.35 6.95
C TRP A 248 -11.34 -11.51 6.12
N LEU A 249 -11.51 -11.93 4.87
CA LEU A 249 -10.49 -12.27 3.90
C LEU A 249 -11.08 -12.16 2.49
N ASP A 250 -10.29 -11.71 1.50
CA ASP A 250 -10.75 -11.57 0.12
C ASP A 250 -9.84 -12.28 -0.91
N ASN A 251 -8.87 -13.08 -0.45
CA ASN A 251 -7.91 -13.79 -1.29
C ASN A 251 -7.47 -15.10 -0.62
N ILE A 252 -6.83 -15.99 -1.38
CA ILE A 252 -6.35 -17.30 -0.92
C ILE A 252 -4.83 -17.40 -0.94
N TYR A 253 -4.12 -16.28 -0.85
CA TYR A 253 -2.68 -16.25 -1.02
C TYR A 253 -1.92 -16.73 0.22
N GLY A 254 -0.77 -17.37 -0.02
CA GLY A 254 0.16 -17.78 1.03
C GLY A 254 -0.44 -18.78 2.03
N PRO A 255 -0.25 -18.59 3.35
CA PRO A 255 -0.71 -19.53 4.38
C PRO A 255 -2.22 -19.78 4.37
N ILE A 256 -3.00 -18.83 3.85
CA ILE A 256 -4.45 -18.94 3.77
C ILE A 256 -4.91 -20.12 2.91
N GLY A 257 -4.25 -20.35 1.77
CA GLY A 257 -4.51 -21.51 0.93
C GLY A 257 -4.25 -22.83 1.67
N LEU A 258 -3.19 -22.86 2.48
CA LEU A 258 -2.86 -24.02 3.34
C LEU A 258 -3.94 -24.24 4.41
N PHE A 259 -4.39 -23.19 5.08
CA PHE A 259 -5.44 -23.28 6.10
C PHE A 259 -6.77 -23.73 5.52
N ILE A 260 -7.17 -23.23 4.34
CA ILE A 260 -8.39 -23.68 3.66
C ILE A 260 -8.25 -25.15 3.25
N GLY A 261 -7.10 -25.55 2.69
CA GLY A 261 -6.84 -26.94 2.32
C GLY A 261 -6.87 -27.88 3.52
N GLY A 262 -6.31 -27.46 4.66
CA GLY A 262 -6.35 -28.19 5.92
C GLY A 262 -7.77 -28.30 6.48
N GLY A 263 -8.50 -27.18 6.57
CA GLY A 263 -9.88 -27.15 7.05
C GLY A 263 -10.86 -27.96 6.20
N LYS A 264 -10.59 -28.11 4.89
CA LYS A 264 -11.35 -28.98 3.98
C LYS A 264 -10.88 -30.45 3.99
N GLY A 265 -9.83 -30.78 4.74
CA GLY A 265 -9.27 -32.14 4.79
C GLY A 265 -8.50 -32.58 3.53
N LEU A 266 -8.22 -31.65 2.60
CA LEU A 266 -7.42 -31.88 1.40
C LEU A 266 -5.92 -31.95 1.72
N ILE A 267 -5.47 -31.10 2.64
CA ILE A 267 -4.11 -31.10 3.17
C ILE A 267 -4.17 -31.78 4.55
N ARG A 268 -3.67 -33.01 4.64
CA ARG A 268 -3.66 -33.78 5.88
C ARG A 268 -2.32 -33.74 6.61
N VAL A 269 -1.25 -33.41 5.89
CA VAL A 269 0.11 -33.37 6.41
C VAL A 269 0.78 -32.11 5.87
N ALA A 270 1.40 -31.34 6.77
CA ALA A 270 2.25 -30.21 6.41
C ALA A 270 3.67 -30.46 6.96
N CYS A 271 4.67 -30.34 6.11
CA CYS A 271 6.07 -30.43 6.54
C CYS A 271 6.47 -29.10 7.18
N CYS A 272 6.70 -29.11 8.50
CA CYS A 272 7.08 -27.93 9.27
C CYS A 272 8.27 -28.27 10.17
N THR A 273 9.15 -27.28 10.36
CA THR A 273 10.24 -27.40 11.34
C THR A 273 9.72 -26.95 12.70
N LYS A 274 9.97 -27.74 13.76
CA LYS A 274 9.46 -27.49 15.13
C LYS A 274 9.91 -26.16 15.73
N SER A 275 10.98 -25.56 15.23
CA SER A 275 11.55 -24.30 15.73
C SER A 275 11.10 -23.04 14.98
N VAL A 276 10.25 -23.17 13.95
CA VAL A 276 9.81 -22.01 13.16
C VAL A 276 8.68 -21.27 13.88
N ASN A 277 8.94 -20.02 14.25
CA ASN A 277 7.91 -19.08 14.69
C ASN A 277 7.32 -18.36 13.47
N GLN A 278 6.03 -18.55 13.20
CA GLN A 278 5.35 -17.79 12.15
C GLN A 278 5.10 -16.35 12.61
N ASN A 279 5.68 -15.38 11.90
CA ASN A 279 5.41 -13.97 12.13
C ASN A 279 4.25 -13.51 11.25
N ALA A 280 3.11 -13.27 11.88
CA ALA A 280 1.87 -12.87 11.22
C ALA A 280 1.15 -11.78 12.01
N VAL A 281 0.36 -10.97 11.30
CA VAL A 281 -0.38 -9.85 11.89
C VAL A 281 -1.77 -9.73 11.25
N PRO A 282 -2.85 -9.62 12.04
CA PRO A 282 -4.20 -9.45 11.50
C PRO A 282 -4.35 -8.14 10.72
N VAL A 283 -5.09 -8.17 9.60
CA VAL A 283 -5.28 -7.00 8.73
C VAL A 283 -5.82 -5.77 9.46
N ASP A 284 -6.70 -5.95 10.44
CA ASP A 284 -7.30 -4.86 11.20
C ASP A 284 -6.33 -4.18 12.17
N ILE A 285 -5.29 -4.89 12.61
CA ILE A 285 -4.16 -4.29 13.34
C ILE A 285 -3.27 -3.49 12.39
N VAL A 286 -2.98 -4.03 11.19
CA VAL A 286 -2.19 -3.31 10.17
C VAL A 286 -2.89 -2.01 9.77
N ILE A 287 -4.20 -2.02 9.53
CA ILE A 287 -4.93 -0.80 9.18
C ILE A 287 -4.92 0.22 10.31
N LYS A 288 -5.07 -0.20 11.57
CA LYS A 288 -4.94 0.71 12.72
C LYS A 288 -3.54 1.33 12.79
N ALA A 289 -2.48 0.54 12.54
CA ALA A 289 -1.13 1.05 12.49
C ALA A 289 -0.95 2.09 11.37
N ILE A 290 -1.49 1.85 10.16
CA ILE A 290 -1.46 2.83 9.06
C ILE A 290 -2.12 4.16 9.48
N LEU A 291 -3.29 4.10 10.11
CA LEU A 291 -4.02 5.30 10.54
C LEU A 291 -3.27 6.07 11.64
N VAL A 292 -2.73 5.34 12.63
CA VAL A 292 -1.93 5.93 13.72
C VAL A 292 -0.64 6.57 13.19
N THR A 293 0.04 5.91 12.26
CA THR A 293 1.27 6.44 11.66
C THR A 293 0.99 7.73 10.89
N ALA A 294 -0.05 7.77 10.05
CA ALA A 294 -0.37 9.00 9.32
C ALA A 294 -0.76 10.14 10.28
N TRP A 295 -1.50 9.84 11.35
CA TRP A 295 -1.83 10.80 12.40
C TRP A 295 -0.58 11.36 13.09
N LYS A 296 0.32 10.48 13.55
CA LYS A 296 1.57 10.87 14.22
C LYS A 296 2.46 11.72 13.30
N LEU A 297 2.56 11.31 12.03
CA LEU A 297 3.36 11.99 11.02
C LEU A 297 2.80 13.38 10.70
N GLY A 298 1.49 13.49 10.47
CA GLY A 298 0.84 14.77 10.15
C GLY A 298 0.78 15.78 11.29
N LEU A 299 0.91 15.32 12.55
CA LEU A 299 1.08 16.21 13.71
C LEU A 299 2.52 16.68 13.91
N THR A 300 3.50 16.01 13.28
CA THR A 300 4.91 16.40 13.40
C THR A 300 5.16 17.56 12.45
N LYS A 301 5.66 18.70 12.95
CA LYS A 301 6.03 19.83 12.08
C LYS A 301 7.16 19.40 11.14
N TYR A 302 6.80 19.13 9.89
CA TYR A 302 7.76 18.91 8.83
C TYR A 302 8.38 20.25 8.44
N ALA A 303 9.48 20.61 9.09
CA ALA A 303 10.28 21.74 8.65
C ALA A 303 10.94 21.32 7.33
N LYS A 304 10.45 21.82 6.18
CA LYS A 304 11.24 21.82 4.95
C LYS A 304 12.59 22.43 5.32
N LYS A 305 13.67 21.64 5.29
CA LYS A 305 15.02 22.19 5.41
C LYS A 305 15.13 23.27 4.33
N GLN A 306 15.24 24.53 4.73
CA GLN A 306 15.64 25.59 3.82
C GLN A 306 17.04 25.20 3.35
N ILE A 307 17.14 24.83 2.08
CA ILE A 307 18.42 24.68 1.40
C ILE A 307 18.88 26.13 1.19
N TYR A 308 19.89 26.56 1.96
CA TYR A 308 20.62 27.80 1.71
C TYR A 308 21.58 27.60 0.52
#